data_AF-A0A8H3MBF7-F1
#
_entry.id   AF-A0A8H3MBF7-F1
#
_cell.length_a   1.000
_cell.length_b   1.000
_cell.length_c   1.000
_cell.angle_alpha   90.00
_cell.angle_beta   90.00
_cell.angle_gamma   90.00
#
_symmetry.space_group_name_H-M   'P 1'
#
loop_
_entity.id
_entity.type
_entity.pdbx_description
1 polymer ?
#
loop_
_entity_poly.entity_id
_entity_poly.type
_entity_poly.pdbx_seq_one_letter_code
_entity_poly.pdbx_strand_id
1 'polypeptide(L)'
;MINDELIYKKDFDMDTVKYAILSKLNPGCFGPSPDVIILEPGANLNSNEEILRVAEMYKNDFSIEDHSFLDIVTNEAIYHRLIRCQDKWPKIRPILGQWHMSEDFCLVLIVLFSSYRLLSFASRLGVQFLDKFEMVVNYHLTARVLDLIWVAVGVAISIYINNKGMTTSEIIDGNNNENICLKIWYMYFKWAEIWKAYQMAIRIENFDLQRDALSAASPLFTSAAKFNYTIAIAHFLSTIVAYPKFEEKLRYCCSFKIPNKNFKNAHPTYFGFDEALETFGVKFVKQHVNGNVIDEKTLKNQIKGIQDERERIDLLMSEYLKDHFISSSERAIKSHKESLWELIHDLVTIFGMKNPLSHLLFEKYSPTEMHKESLDRLIACYLDRLERIKKVYLQEVLQTERKNTQGRRTAEVIRTKIKDYNQKKIREKKIRAENYNLANPTEPTQIVIAESSNKRQFDLNDPCSPETTEPRLKKRKTTGSRHHTTKDETDILTILKVYKDKPPDDAIANIYEHLSNVWTIKKV
;
A
#
# COMPACT_ATOMS: atom_id res chain seq x y z
N MET A 1 -3.85 44.39 14.61
CA MET A 1 -4.91 43.51 15.13
C MET A 1 -6.20 43.87 14.41
N ILE A 2 -6.73 42.95 13.60
CA ILE A 2 -8.08 43.01 13.02
C ILE A 2 -8.66 41.61 13.32
N ASN A 3 -9.71 41.56 14.15
CA ASN A 3 -10.60 40.42 14.42
C ASN A 3 -10.12 39.16 15.19
N ASP A 4 -9.06 39.19 16.01
CA ASP A 4 -8.62 38.01 16.82
C ASP A 4 -8.49 36.67 16.04
N GLU A 5 -8.51 36.72 14.71
CA GLU A 5 -8.22 35.60 13.83
C GLU A 5 -6.71 35.60 13.61
N LEU A 6 -6.07 34.52 14.03
CA LEU A 6 -4.67 34.31 13.72
C LEU A 6 -4.50 34.28 12.19
N ILE A 7 -3.67 35.21 11.69
CA ILE A 7 -3.32 35.29 10.27
C ILE A 7 -2.11 34.40 10.05
N TYR A 8 -2.32 33.28 9.36
CA TYR A 8 -1.26 32.34 9.02
C TYR A 8 -0.84 32.52 7.55
N LYS A 9 0.46 32.35 7.27
CA LYS A 9 0.97 32.32 5.89
C LYS A 9 0.37 31.12 5.17
N LYS A 10 -0.43 31.36 4.13
CA LYS A 10 -1.00 30.29 3.28
C LYS A 10 -0.14 29.96 2.05
N ASP A 11 0.95 30.68 1.90
CA ASP A 11 1.86 30.55 0.76
C ASP A 11 2.94 29.48 1.01
N PHE A 12 2.47 28.26 1.26
CA PHE A 12 3.30 27.05 1.31
C PHE A 12 2.45 25.82 0.93
N ASP A 13 3.13 24.75 0.57
CA ASP A 13 2.56 23.46 0.20
C ASP A 13 3.31 22.30 0.88
N MET A 14 2.97 21.07 0.50
CA MET A 14 3.62 19.86 1.00
C MET A 14 5.12 19.83 0.75
N ASP A 15 5.60 20.27 -0.42
CA ASP A 15 7.03 20.22 -0.74
C ASP A 15 7.81 21.24 0.08
N THR A 16 7.22 22.40 0.34
CA THR A 16 7.75 23.39 1.29
C THR A 16 7.89 22.80 2.70
N VAL A 17 6.84 22.13 3.21
CA VAL A 17 6.87 21.46 4.52
C VAL A 17 7.93 20.37 4.55
N LYS A 18 7.99 19.54 3.52
CA LYS A 18 8.98 18.46 3.40
C LYS A 18 10.41 19.00 3.44
N TYR A 19 10.69 20.07 2.68
CA TYR A 19 12.01 20.70 2.68
C TYR A 19 12.38 21.27 4.06
N ALA A 20 11.43 21.93 4.72
CA ALA A 20 11.63 22.49 6.06
C ALA A 20 11.85 21.42 7.15
N ILE A 21 11.29 20.21 6.98
CA ILE A 21 11.57 19.08 7.86
C ILE A 21 12.95 18.49 7.55
N LEU A 22 13.25 18.22 6.27
CA LEU A 22 14.53 17.65 5.86
C LEU A 22 15.72 18.51 6.30
N SER A 23 15.59 19.83 6.26
CA SER A 23 16.65 20.75 6.72
C SER A 23 16.91 20.70 8.22
N LYS A 24 16.01 20.11 9.01
CA LYS A 24 16.16 19.90 10.46
C LYS A 24 16.61 18.48 10.82
N LEU A 25 16.61 17.55 9.87
CA LEU A 25 17.05 16.18 10.11
C LEU A 25 18.53 16.06 9.81
N ASN A 26 19.23 15.32 10.67
CA ASN A 26 20.62 14.96 10.41
C ASN A 26 20.64 13.94 9.26
N PRO A 27 21.31 14.23 8.14
CA PRO A 27 21.57 13.22 7.13
C PRO A 27 22.49 12.13 7.70
N GLY A 28 22.37 10.92 7.17
CA GLY A 28 23.28 9.83 7.51
C GLY A 28 24.61 9.92 6.77
N CYS A 29 25.21 8.77 6.46
CA CYS A 29 26.53 8.74 5.82
C CYS A 29 26.47 9.30 4.39
N PHE A 30 27.47 10.08 3.99
CA PHE A 30 27.64 10.56 2.59
C PHE A 30 28.67 9.75 1.81
N GLY A 31 28.93 8.50 2.22
CA GLY A 31 29.89 7.60 1.60
C GLY A 31 29.68 7.45 0.08
N PRO A 32 30.69 6.94 -0.65
CA PRO A 32 30.50 6.55 -2.04
C PRO A 32 29.37 5.52 -2.15
N SER A 33 28.63 5.55 -3.26
CA SER A 33 27.62 4.54 -3.54
C SER A 33 28.27 3.15 -3.51
N PRO A 34 27.58 2.11 -2.97
CA PRO A 34 28.08 0.75 -3.07
C PRO A 34 28.19 0.33 -4.54
N ASP A 35 29.20 -0.47 -4.87
CA ASP A 35 29.29 -1.11 -6.17
C ASP A 35 28.11 -2.06 -6.38
N VAL A 36 27.56 -2.04 -7.58
CA VAL A 36 26.36 -2.82 -7.92
C VAL A 36 26.79 -3.92 -8.88
N ILE A 37 26.69 -5.16 -8.42
CA ILE A 37 26.96 -6.33 -9.23
C ILE A 37 25.63 -7.06 -9.42
N ILE A 38 25.22 -7.25 -10.68
CA ILE A 38 24.06 -8.06 -11.04
C ILE A 38 24.57 -9.48 -11.23
N LEU A 39 24.14 -10.38 -10.35
CA LEU A 39 24.50 -11.80 -10.41
C LEU A 39 23.53 -12.57 -11.28
N GLU A 40 23.95 -13.76 -11.72
CA GLU A 40 23.13 -14.62 -12.55
C GLU A 40 21.80 -14.99 -11.85
N PRO A 41 20.69 -15.05 -12.60
CA PRO A 41 19.42 -15.40 -12.01
C PRO A 41 19.42 -16.87 -11.59
N GLY A 42 19.18 -17.11 -10.30
CA GLY A 42 18.97 -18.45 -9.77
C GLY A 42 17.63 -19.07 -10.18
N ALA A 43 17.40 -20.31 -9.73
CA ALA A 43 16.14 -21.01 -9.92
C ALA A 43 14.96 -20.32 -9.22
N ASN A 44 13.73 -20.74 -9.54
CA ASN A 44 12.52 -20.16 -8.98
C ASN A 44 12.47 -20.31 -7.45
N LEU A 45 12.36 -19.19 -6.73
CA LEU A 45 12.44 -19.09 -5.26
C LEU A 45 11.14 -19.54 -4.53
N ASN A 46 10.53 -20.62 -5.00
CA ASN A 46 9.24 -21.10 -4.49
C ASN A 46 9.37 -22.03 -3.27
N SER A 47 10.55 -22.56 -2.97
CA SER A 47 10.82 -23.42 -1.79
C SER A 47 11.96 -22.85 -0.93
N ASN A 48 12.10 -23.36 0.30
CA ASN A 48 13.23 -22.96 1.16
C ASN A 48 14.54 -23.53 0.61
N GLU A 49 14.49 -24.74 0.03
CA GLU A 49 15.62 -25.43 -0.58
C GLU A 49 16.18 -24.64 -1.75
N GLU A 50 15.32 -24.12 -2.64
CA GLU A 50 15.77 -23.29 -3.76
C GLU A 50 16.33 -21.95 -3.28
N ILE A 51 15.73 -21.33 -2.27
CA ILE A 51 16.29 -20.10 -1.68
C ILE A 51 17.68 -20.34 -1.08
N LEU A 52 17.87 -21.46 -0.38
CA LEU A 52 19.17 -21.82 0.16
C LEU A 52 20.19 -22.06 -0.95
N ARG A 53 19.82 -22.79 -2.02
CA ARG A 53 20.69 -23.01 -3.19
C ARG A 53 21.12 -21.70 -3.84
N VAL A 54 20.20 -20.75 -4.00
CA VAL A 54 20.51 -19.43 -4.56
C VAL A 54 21.41 -18.63 -3.62
N ALA A 55 21.20 -18.70 -2.31
CA ALA A 55 22.11 -18.07 -1.35
C ALA A 55 23.52 -18.69 -1.42
N GLU A 56 23.64 -20.01 -1.53
CA GLU A 56 24.92 -20.73 -1.69
C GLU A 56 25.62 -20.37 -3.00
N MET A 57 24.87 -20.19 -4.08
CA MET A 57 25.40 -19.67 -5.35
C MET A 57 26.06 -18.30 -5.14
N TYR A 58 25.36 -17.36 -4.50
CA TYR A 58 25.93 -16.04 -4.21
C TYR A 58 27.10 -16.09 -3.24
N LYS A 59 27.12 -17.04 -2.30
CA LYS A 59 28.30 -17.30 -1.45
C LYS A 59 29.54 -17.56 -2.31
N ASN A 60 29.40 -18.41 -3.32
CA ASN A 60 30.49 -18.77 -4.22
C ASN A 60 30.87 -17.59 -5.13
N ASP A 61 29.90 -16.90 -5.71
CA ASP A 61 30.13 -15.74 -6.59
C ASP A 61 30.91 -14.63 -5.88
N PHE A 62 30.58 -14.35 -4.62
CA PHE A 62 31.27 -13.37 -3.79
C PHE A 62 32.52 -13.92 -3.10
N SER A 63 32.85 -15.20 -3.28
CA SER A 63 33.95 -15.88 -2.58
C SER A 63 33.91 -15.67 -1.06
N ILE A 64 32.71 -15.76 -0.48
CA ILE A 64 32.48 -15.49 0.95
C ILE A 64 33.08 -16.63 1.78
N GLU A 65 34.00 -16.26 2.66
CA GLU A 65 34.60 -17.18 3.63
C GLU A 65 33.54 -17.81 4.54
N ASP A 66 33.75 -19.06 4.97
CA ASP A 66 32.76 -19.82 5.75
C ASP A 66 32.29 -19.14 7.05
N HIS A 67 33.12 -18.29 7.62
CA HIS A 67 32.82 -17.58 8.86
C HIS A 67 32.16 -16.20 8.63
N SER A 68 32.17 -15.72 7.40
CA SER A 68 31.62 -14.42 6.98
C SER A 68 30.12 -14.50 6.71
N PHE A 69 29.44 -13.37 6.89
CA PHE A 69 27.99 -13.27 6.69
C PHE A 69 27.65 -12.84 5.26
N LEU A 70 26.59 -13.43 4.71
CA LEU A 70 25.94 -12.98 3.48
C LEU A 70 24.70 -12.16 3.84
N ASP A 71 24.74 -10.87 3.55
CA ASP A 71 23.62 -9.95 3.78
C ASP A 71 22.73 -9.88 2.54
N ILE A 72 21.43 -10.16 2.68
CA ILE A 72 20.50 -10.25 1.53
C ILE A 72 19.28 -9.37 1.77
N VAL A 73 19.08 -8.34 0.93
CA VAL A 73 17.86 -7.51 0.98
C VAL A 73 16.73 -8.22 0.26
N THR A 74 15.55 -8.29 0.87
CA THR A 74 14.42 -8.99 0.27
C THR A 74 13.04 -8.58 0.81
N ASN A 75 11.98 -8.92 0.08
CA ASN A 75 10.61 -8.73 0.55
C ASN A 75 10.26 -9.65 1.73
N GLU A 76 9.15 -9.39 2.41
CA GLU A 76 8.75 -10.14 3.60
C GLU A 76 8.64 -11.66 3.36
N ALA A 77 8.08 -12.07 2.23
CA ALA A 77 7.86 -13.49 1.96
C ALA A 77 9.17 -14.29 1.85
N ILE A 78 10.19 -13.74 1.18
CA ILE A 78 11.51 -14.35 1.06
C ILE A 78 12.29 -14.17 2.37
N TYR A 79 12.14 -13.04 3.07
CA TYR A 79 12.77 -12.78 4.36
C TYR A 79 12.53 -13.93 5.34
N HIS A 80 11.28 -14.35 5.52
CA HIS A 80 10.92 -15.47 6.40
C HIS A 80 11.56 -16.79 6.00
N ARG A 81 11.71 -17.03 4.71
CA ARG A 81 12.32 -18.26 4.20
C ARG A 81 13.83 -18.24 4.44
N LEU A 82 14.49 -17.10 4.27
CA LEU A 82 15.91 -16.92 4.61
C LEU A 82 16.16 -17.13 6.11
N ILE A 83 15.27 -16.63 6.97
CA ILE A 83 15.34 -16.93 8.42
C ILE A 83 15.31 -18.44 8.68
N ARG A 84 14.43 -19.20 8.01
CA ARG A 84 14.41 -20.67 8.15
C ARG A 84 15.65 -21.35 7.57
N CYS A 85 16.28 -20.74 6.56
CA CYS A 85 17.51 -21.27 6.00
C CYS A 85 18.70 -21.13 6.97
N GLN A 86 18.60 -20.30 8.01
CA GLN A 86 19.64 -20.17 9.03
C GLN A 86 19.88 -21.46 9.81
N ASP A 87 18.90 -22.36 9.89
CA ASP A 87 19.08 -23.70 10.49
C ASP A 87 20.13 -24.53 9.73
N LYS A 88 20.23 -24.33 8.41
CA LYS A 88 21.18 -25.01 7.52
C LYS A 88 22.44 -24.17 7.31
N TRP A 89 22.30 -22.85 7.16
CA TRP A 89 23.40 -21.92 6.99
C TRP A 89 23.23 -20.67 7.87
N PRO A 90 23.75 -20.68 9.11
CA PRO A 90 23.56 -19.61 10.10
C PRO A 90 24.13 -18.24 9.71
N LYS A 91 24.91 -18.16 8.62
CA LYS A 91 25.58 -16.94 8.17
C LYS A 91 24.78 -16.12 7.16
N ILE A 92 23.57 -16.54 6.84
CA ILE A 92 22.63 -15.71 6.07
C ILE A 92 22.04 -14.64 7.00
N ARG A 93 22.13 -13.37 6.62
CA ARG A 93 21.44 -12.26 7.31
C ARG A 93 20.50 -11.55 6.35
N PRO A 94 19.19 -11.77 6.46
CA PRO A 94 18.24 -11.05 5.65
C PRO A 94 18.08 -9.61 6.14
N ILE A 95 17.94 -8.67 5.19
CA ILE A 95 17.57 -7.27 5.40
C ILE A 95 16.16 -7.08 4.84
N LEU A 96 15.30 -6.43 5.60
CA LEU A 96 13.93 -6.19 5.18
C LEU A 96 13.89 -5.13 4.05
N GLY A 97 13.27 -5.49 2.93
CA GLY A 97 13.07 -4.63 1.77
C GLY A 97 12.34 -3.34 2.16
N GLN A 98 12.97 -2.21 1.89
CA GLN A 98 12.58 -0.94 2.44
C GLN A 98 11.34 -0.38 1.74
N TRP A 99 11.23 -0.61 0.44
CA TRP A 99 10.13 -0.15 -0.39
C TRP A 99 8.85 -0.92 -0.13
N HIS A 100 8.91 -2.26 -0.19
CA HIS A 100 7.75 -3.09 0.15
C HIS A 100 7.29 -2.83 1.58
N MET A 101 8.25 -2.58 2.49
CA MET A 101 7.90 -2.19 3.85
C MET A 101 7.11 -0.87 3.86
N SER A 102 7.57 0.15 3.12
CA SER A 102 6.84 1.42 3.04
C SER A 102 5.47 1.28 2.38
N GLU A 103 5.31 0.40 1.40
CA GLU A 103 4.03 0.10 0.75
C GLU A 103 3.06 -0.54 1.74
N ASP A 104 3.50 -1.54 2.48
CA ASP A 104 2.70 -2.19 3.49
C ASP A 104 2.37 -1.24 4.66
N PHE A 105 3.23 -0.27 4.95
CA PHE A 105 2.92 0.77 5.94
C PHE A 105 1.79 1.70 5.46
N CYS A 106 1.77 2.11 4.19
CA CYS A 106 0.62 2.82 3.62
C CYS A 106 -0.68 2.02 3.81
N LEU A 107 -0.64 0.71 3.55
CA LEU A 107 -1.78 -0.19 3.79
C LEU A 107 -2.20 -0.21 5.27
N VAL A 108 -1.25 -0.26 6.21
CA VAL A 108 -1.55 -0.20 7.65
C VAL A 108 -2.29 1.08 8.00
N LEU A 109 -1.81 2.25 7.55
CA LEU A 109 -2.49 3.53 7.79
C LEU A 109 -3.90 3.55 7.19
N ILE A 110 -4.07 3.05 5.97
CA ILE A 110 -5.37 2.97 5.32
C ILE A 110 -6.32 2.04 6.11
N VAL A 111 -5.83 0.88 6.56
CA VAL A 111 -6.63 -0.06 7.37
C VAL A 111 -7.09 0.56 8.69
N LEU A 112 -6.19 1.24 9.38
CA LEU A 112 -6.48 1.85 10.68
C LEU A 112 -7.45 3.03 10.57
N PHE A 113 -7.39 3.80 9.48
CA PHE A 113 -8.12 5.07 9.36
C PHE A 113 -9.27 5.09 8.35
N SER A 114 -9.48 4.04 7.54
CA SER A 114 -10.55 4.04 6.53
C SER A 114 -11.95 4.24 7.13
N SER A 115 -12.24 3.58 8.24
CA SER A 115 -13.51 3.69 8.96
C SER A 115 -13.72 5.04 9.67
N TYR A 116 -12.64 5.81 9.81
CA TYR A 116 -12.63 7.14 10.37
C TYR A 116 -12.63 8.23 9.29
N ARG A 117 -13.09 7.91 8.07
CA ARG A 117 -13.26 8.84 6.93
C ARG A 117 -11.98 9.26 6.20
N LEU A 118 -10.88 8.51 6.29
CA LEU A 118 -9.69 8.74 5.45
C LEU A 118 -10.01 8.85 3.95
N LEU A 119 -10.93 8.03 3.45
CA LEU A 119 -11.36 8.06 2.05
C LEU A 119 -12.12 9.34 1.67
N SER A 120 -12.71 10.01 2.65
CA SER A 120 -13.32 11.33 2.44
C SER A 120 -12.26 12.39 2.19
N PHE A 121 -11.13 12.33 2.90
CA PHE A 121 -10.02 13.25 2.70
C PHE A 121 -9.32 13.01 1.36
N ALA A 122 -9.07 11.75 1.01
CA ALA A 122 -8.58 11.40 -0.32
C ALA A 122 -9.52 11.90 -1.42
N SER A 123 -10.84 11.72 -1.27
CA SER A 123 -11.82 12.26 -2.22
C SER A 123 -11.81 13.78 -2.28
N ARG A 124 -11.59 14.47 -1.15
CA ARG A 124 -11.53 15.95 -1.08
C ARG A 124 -10.31 16.51 -1.78
N LEU A 125 -9.20 15.78 -1.72
CA LEU A 125 -7.97 16.05 -2.48
C LEU A 125 -8.09 15.71 -3.97
N GLY A 126 -9.22 15.18 -4.43
CA GLY A 126 -9.49 14.92 -5.85
C GLY A 126 -9.20 13.49 -6.32
N VAL A 127 -8.87 12.56 -5.41
CA VAL A 127 -8.60 11.15 -5.78
C VAL A 127 -9.79 10.52 -6.48
N GLN A 128 -9.61 10.17 -7.76
CA GLN A 128 -10.67 9.57 -8.58
C GLN A 128 -10.88 8.09 -8.29
N PHE A 129 -9.78 7.32 -8.25
CA PHE A 129 -9.81 5.87 -8.11
C PHE A 129 -9.55 5.44 -6.67
N LEU A 130 -10.51 5.75 -5.80
CA LEU A 130 -10.39 5.44 -4.38
C LEU A 130 -10.20 3.94 -4.13
N ASP A 131 -10.77 3.07 -4.97
CA ASP A 131 -10.61 1.62 -4.88
C ASP A 131 -9.15 1.19 -5.11
N LYS A 132 -8.46 1.86 -6.04
CA LYS A 132 -7.03 1.66 -6.28
C LYS A 132 -6.19 2.22 -5.15
N PHE A 133 -6.57 3.37 -4.59
CA PHE A 133 -5.92 3.95 -3.41
C PHE A 133 -6.04 3.02 -2.19
N GLU A 134 -7.24 2.49 -1.91
CA GLU A 134 -7.49 1.59 -0.77
C GLU A 134 -6.71 0.27 -0.87
N MET A 135 -6.44 -0.18 -2.11
CA MET A 135 -5.67 -1.38 -2.39
C MET A 135 -4.17 -1.10 -2.58
N VAL A 136 -3.74 0.17 -2.55
CA VAL A 136 -2.35 0.59 -2.80
C VAL A 136 -1.81 0.02 -4.12
N VAL A 137 -2.65 0.05 -5.17
CA VAL A 137 -2.28 -0.48 -6.50
C VAL A 137 -1.06 0.24 -7.09
N ASN A 138 -0.91 1.52 -6.74
CA ASN A 138 0.30 2.28 -7.04
C ASN A 138 0.79 2.92 -5.75
N TYR A 139 1.89 2.40 -5.23
CA TYR A 139 2.53 2.89 -4.02
C TYR A 139 2.86 4.38 -4.09
N HIS A 140 3.49 4.85 -5.18
CA HIS A 140 3.95 6.24 -5.29
C HIS A 140 2.80 7.24 -5.22
N LEU A 141 1.70 6.97 -5.96
CA LEU A 141 0.51 7.82 -5.91
C LEU A 141 -0.14 7.78 -4.52
N THR A 142 -0.23 6.58 -3.92
CA THR A 142 -0.82 6.39 -2.59
C THR A 142 -0.03 7.15 -1.52
N ALA A 143 1.30 7.01 -1.52
CA ALA A 143 2.18 7.73 -0.61
C ALA A 143 1.99 9.24 -0.77
N ARG A 144 1.94 9.77 -1.99
CA ARG A 144 1.73 11.21 -2.22
C ARG A 144 0.38 11.71 -1.69
N VAL A 145 -0.69 10.91 -1.80
CA VAL A 145 -2.00 11.26 -1.21
C VAL A 145 -1.94 11.24 0.33
N LEU A 146 -1.35 10.21 0.93
CA LEU A 146 -1.18 10.15 2.39
C LEU A 146 -0.29 11.29 2.91
N ASP A 147 0.71 11.72 2.14
CA ASP A 147 1.54 12.88 2.44
C ASP A 147 0.71 14.17 2.51
N LEU A 148 -0.13 14.41 1.51
CA LEU A 148 -1.03 15.57 1.46
C LEU A 148 -1.99 15.56 2.65
N ILE A 149 -2.57 14.40 2.98
CA ILE A 149 -3.46 14.25 4.14
C ILE A 149 -2.71 14.54 5.43
N TRP A 150 -1.50 14.01 5.59
CA TRP A 150 -0.67 14.25 6.77
C TRP A 150 -0.35 15.73 6.98
N VAL A 151 0.04 16.44 5.91
CA VAL A 151 0.26 17.89 5.95
C VAL A 151 -1.03 18.63 6.29
N ALA A 152 -2.16 18.30 5.64
CA ALA A 152 -3.43 18.95 5.89
C ALA A 152 -3.86 18.82 7.36
N VAL A 153 -3.79 17.61 7.90
CA VAL A 153 -4.14 17.31 9.29
C VAL A 153 -3.20 18.02 10.26
N GLY A 154 -1.89 17.97 10.04
CA GLY A 154 -0.91 18.64 10.90
C GLY A 154 -1.09 20.16 10.96
N VAL A 155 -1.32 20.79 9.80
CA VAL A 155 -1.59 22.23 9.72
C VAL A 155 -2.93 22.57 10.40
N ALA A 156 -3.99 21.82 10.14
CA ALA A 156 -5.29 22.05 10.75
C ALA A 156 -5.25 21.92 12.29
N ILE A 157 -4.56 20.91 12.81
CA ILE A 157 -4.33 20.73 14.24
C ILE A 157 -3.57 21.92 14.81
N SER A 158 -2.48 22.34 14.15
CA SER A 158 -1.67 23.47 14.60
C SER A 158 -2.49 24.78 14.67
N ILE A 159 -3.30 25.05 13.64
CA ILE A 159 -4.21 26.21 13.62
C ILE A 159 -5.23 26.12 14.77
N TYR A 160 -5.85 24.95 14.95
CA TYR A 160 -6.86 24.75 15.98
C TYR A 160 -6.31 24.97 17.39
N ILE A 161 -5.16 24.35 17.70
CA ILE A 161 -4.48 24.48 18.99
C ILE A 161 -4.15 25.95 19.28
N ASN A 162 -3.54 26.65 18.30
CA ASN A 162 -3.17 28.05 18.47
C ASN A 162 -4.40 28.95 18.66
N ASN A 163 -5.48 28.74 17.89
CA ASN A 163 -6.74 29.46 18.05
C ASN A 163 -7.37 29.25 19.44
N LYS A 164 -7.16 28.09 20.06
CA LYS A 164 -7.70 27.75 21.38
C LYS A 164 -6.76 28.06 22.54
N GLY A 165 -5.53 28.50 22.26
CA GLY A 165 -4.49 28.66 23.30
C GLY A 165 -4.13 27.34 24.00
N MET A 166 -4.30 26.21 23.30
CA MET A 166 -4.03 24.88 23.83
C MET A 166 -2.59 24.45 23.53
N THR A 167 -2.21 23.29 24.05
CA THR A 167 -0.99 22.54 23.77
C THR A 167 -1.33 21.20 23.11
N THR A 168 -0.34 20.51 22.55
CA THR A 168 -0.54 19.20 21.91
C THR A 168 -0.86 18.08 22.91
N SER A 169 -0.35 18.14 24.14
CA SER A 169 -0.67 17.17 25.21
C SER A 169 -2.15 17.22 25.60
N GLU A 170 -2.70 18.43 25.68
CA GLU A 170 -4.11 18.64 26.05
C GLU A 170 -5.10 18.04 25.06
N ILE A 171 -4.69 17.75 23.81
CA ILE A 171 -5.56 17.07 22.85
C ILE A 171 -5.96 15.69 23.35
N ILE A 172 -5.01 14.91 23.88
CA ILE A 172 -5.28 13.54 24.35
C ILE A 172 -5.79 13.56 25.79
N ASP A 173 -5.20 14.41 26.64
CA ASP A 173 -5.47 14.44 28.08
C ASP A 173 -6.86 15.00 28.43
N GLY A 174 -7.52 15.70 27.52
CA GLY A 174 -8.91 16.17 27.69
C GLY A 174 -9.93 15.03 27.79
N ASN A 175 -11.19 15.34 28.11
CA ASN A 175 -12.26 14.33 28.19
C ASN A 175 -12.46 13.61 26.84
N ASN A 176 -12.48 12.26 26.81
CA ASN A 176 -12.72 11.46 25.59
C ASN A 176 -14.09 11.71 24.93
N ASN A 177 -15.02 12.33 25.65
CA ASN A 177 -16.33 12.70 25.11
C ASN A 177 -16.29 13.99 24.27
N GLU A 178 -15.23 14.80 24.39
CA GLU A 178 -15.09 16.07 23.68
C GLU A 178 -14.06 15.93 22.55
N ASN A 179 -14.34 16.60 21.42
CA ASN A 179 -13.42 16.69 20.29
C ASN A 179 -12.92 15.34 19.75
N ILE A 180 -13.79 14.31 19.74
CA ILE A 180 -13.47 12.95 19.23
C ILE A 180 -12.78 13.00 17.86
N CYS A 181 -13.27 13.85 16.95
CA CYS A 181 -12.69 13.99 15.61
C CYS A 181 -11.24 14.52 15.66
N LEU A 182 -10.97 15.53 16.48
CA LEU A 182 -9.61 16.06 16.69
C LEU A 182 -8.69 14.97 17.24
N LYS A 183 -9.14 14.21 18.25
CA LYS A 183 -8.37 13.13 18.85
C LYS A 183 -7.99 12.04 17.84
N ILE A 184 -8.96 11.58 17.03
CA ILE A 184 -8.74 10.57 16.00
C ILE A 184 -7.71 11.04 14.97
N TRP A 185 -7.84 12.29 14.49
CA TRP A 185 -6.94 12.82 13.47
C TRP A 185 -5.58 13.24 14.04
N TYR A 186 -5.49 13.57 15.32
CA TYR A 186 -4.22 13.69 16.02
C TYR A 186 -3.50 12.34 16.12
N MET A 187 -4.21 11.24 16.41
CA MET A 187 -3.64 9.89 16.36
C MET A 187 -3.16 9.52 14.96
N TYR A 188 -3.93 9.85 13.92
CA TYR A 188 -3.47 9.71 12.53
C TYR A 188 -2.18 10.49 12.30
N PHE A 189 -2.13 11.75 12.70
CA PHE A 189 -0.94 12.59 12.52
C PHE A 189 0.30 11.97 13.19
N LYS A 190 0.17 11.48 14.42
CA LYS A 190 1.25 10.81 15.16
C LYS A 190 1.69 9.49 14.53
N TRP A 191 0.77 8.67 14.02
CA TRP A 191 1.13 7.36 13.45
C TRP A 191 1.62 7.46 12.01
N ALA A 192 1.04 8.35 11.20
CA ALA A 192 1.54 8.67 9.88
C ALA A 192 2.89 9.40 9.95
N GLU A 193 3.18 10.15 11.03
CA GLU A 193 4.52 10.70 11.29
C GLU A 193 5.60 9.61 11.38
N ILE A 194 5.30 8.44 11.97
CA ILE A 194 6.24 7.30 12.02
C ILE A 194 6.55 6.80 10.61
N TRP A 195 5.52 6.63 9.78
CA TRP A 195 5.69 6.26 8.37
C TRP A 195 6.48 7.31 7.58
N LYS A 196 6.19 8.59 7.80
CA LYS A 196 6.91 9.71 7.20
C LYS A 196 8.38 9.72 7.60
N ALA A 197 8.69 9.53 8.87
CA ALA A 197 10.05 9.43 9.38
C ALA A 197 10.80 8.28 8.69
N TYR A 198 10.18 7.11 8.57
CA TYR A 198 10.75 5.96 7.88
C TYR A 198 11.08 6.27 6.40
N GLN A 199 10.16 6.90 5.67
CA GLN A 199 10.41 7.28 4.28
C GLN A 199 11.50 8.35 4.15
N MET A 200 11.47 9.38 4.99
CA MET A 200 12.45 10.47 4.94
C MET A 200 13.84 9.98 5.32
N ALA A 201 13.94 9.07 6.29
CA ALA A 201 15.17 8.41 6.69
C ALA A 201 15.88 7.72 5.53
N ILE A 202 15.15 6.98 4.68
CA ILE A 202 15.68 6.39 3.43
C ILE A 202 16.22 7.48 2.50
N ARG A 203 15.47 8.58 2.34
CA ARG A 203 15.86 9.68 1.42
C ARG A 203 17.06 10.49 1.88
N ILE A 204 17.48 10.36 3.14
CA ILE A 204 18.65 11.04 3.70
C ILE A 204 19.72 10.08 4.24
N GLU A 205 19.58 8.78 3.93
CA GLU A 205 20.47 7.72 4.39
C GLU A 205 20.63 7.62 5.91
N ASN A 206 19.62 8.06 6.68
CA ASN A 206 19.66 8.02 8.13
C ASN A 206 19.09 6.69 8.66
N PHE A 207 19.97 5.68 8.77
CA PHE A 207 19.57 4.36 9.24
C PHE A 207 19.01 4.34 10.66
N ASP A 208 19.53 5.16 11.58
CA ASP A 208 19.04 5.19 12.97
C ASP A 208 17.58 5.66 13.02
N LEU A 209 17.24 6.72 12.30
CA LEU A 209 15.85 7.17 12.17
C LEU A 209 14.97 6.12 11.50
N GLN A 210 15.50 5.40 10.50
CA GLN A 210 14.78 4.32 9.84
C GLN A 210 14.47 3.17 10.83
N ARG A 211 15.48 2.72 11.59
CA ARG A 211 15.36 1.66 12.60
C ARG A 211 14.35 2.04 13.68
N ASP A 212 14.44 3.27 14.19
CA ASP A 212 13.59 3.75 15.27
C ASP A 212 12.14 3.90 14.80
N ALA A 213 11.92 4.41 13.59
CA ALA A 213 10.61 4.47 12.96
C ALA A 213 10.02 3.06 12.74
N LEU A 214 10.84 2.09 12.31
CA LEU A 214 10.40 0.71 12.13
C LEU A 214 10.01 0.05 13.46
N SER A 215 10.77 0.30 14.52
CA SER A 215 10.47 -0.18 15.87
C SER A 215 9.14 0.40 16.39
N ALA A 216 8.94 1.72 16.24
CA ALA A 216 7.70 2.39 16.59
C ALA A 216 6.50 1.94 15.73
N ALA A 217 6.73 1.50 14.50
CA ALA A 217 5.66 1.04 13.61
C ALA A 217 5.14 -0.37 13.97
N SER A 218 5.96 -1.21 14.59
CA SER A 218 5.66 -2.64 14.81
C SER A 218 4.28 -2.91 15.44
N PRO A 219 3.81 -2.16 16.47
CA PRO A 219 2.48 -2.37 17.04
C PRO A 219 1.37 -2.14 16.02
N LEU A 220 1.50 -1.13 15.17
CA LEU A 220 0.52 -0.75 14.14
C LEU A 220 0.35 -1.87 13.09
N PHE A 221 1.44 -2.50 12.67
CA PHE A 221 1.40 -3.67 11.77
C PHE A 221 0.57 -4.79 12.37
N THR A 222 0.74 -5.02 13.67
CA THR A 222 -0.02 -6.05 14.38
C THR A 222 -1.50 -5.69 14.43
N SER A 223 -1.85 -4.43 14.73
CA SER A 223 -3.24 -3.95 14.79
C SER A 223 -3.97 -4.06 13.45
N ALA A 224 -3.25 -3.90 12.34
CA ALA A 224 -3.76 -4.03 10.98
C ALA A 224 -3.74 -5.47 10.42
N ALA A 225 -3.54 -6.49 11.28
CA ALA A 225 -3.45 -7.90 10.91
C ALA A 225 -2.31 -8.23 9.92
N LYS A 226 -1.23 -7.43 9.91
CA LYS A 226 0.01 -7.66 9.13
C LYS A 226 1.06 -8.37 9.98
N PHE A 227 0.66 -9.46 10.65
CA PHE A 227 1.48 -10.19 11.62
C PHE A 227 2.80 -10.71 11.04
N ASN A 228 2.79 -11.08 9.78
CA ASN A 228 3.94 -11.50 9.00
C ASN A 228 5.06 -10.45 8.98
N TYR A 229 4.70 -9.19 8.72
CA TYR A 229 5.61 -8.06 8.81
C TYR A 229 6.04 -7.78 10.25
N THR A 230 5.14 -7.88 11.24
CA THR A 230 5.51 -7.75 12.66
C THR A 230 6.62 -8.73 13.06
N ILE A 231 6.52 -10.00 12.64
CA ILE A 231 7.57 -10.99 12.88
C ILE A 231 8.86 -10.60 12.18
N ALA A 232 8.80 -10.21 10.91
CA ALA A 232 9.98 -9.79 10.15
C ALA A 232 10.70 -8.61 10.80
N ILE A 233 9.95 -7.60 11.25
CA ILE A 233 10.46 -6.45 12.01
C ILE A 233 11.13 -6.92 13.30
N ALA A 234 10.50 -7.81 14.08
CA ALA A 234 11.07 -8.32 15.34
C ALA A 234 12.40 -9.08 15.11
N HIS A 235 12.46 -9.94 14.09
CA HIS A 235 13.71 -10.61 13.72
C HIS A 235 14.78 -9.62 13.26
N PHE A 236 14.42 -8.64 12.44
CA PHE A 236 15.36 -7.67 11.90
C PHE A 236 15.97 -6.82 13.02
N LEU A 237 15.14 -6.27 13.90
CA LEU A 237 15.60 -5.51 15.07
C LEU A 237 16.45 -6.38 16.01
N SER A 238 16.06 -7.63 16.25
CA SER A 238 16.86 -8.56 17.05
C SER A 238 18.23 -8.85 16.41
N THR A 239 18.29 -8.95 15.09
CA THR A 239 19.53 -9.19 14.34
C THR A 239 20.46 -7.99 14.46
N ILE A 240 19.94 -6.77 14.36
CA ILE A 240 20.71 -5.54 14.55
C ILE A 240 21.36 -5.52 15.93
N VAL A 241 20.57 -5.79 16.98
CA VAL A 241 21.06 -5.81 18.37
C VAL A 241 22.11 -6.91 18.59
N ALA A 242 21.91 -8.09 18.00
CA ALA A 242 22.85 -9.21 18.14
C ALA A 242 24.20 -8.99 17.43
N TYR A 243 24.24 -8.13 16.40
CA TYR A 243 25.42 -7.92 15.57
C TYR A 243 25.76 -6.42 15.42
N PRO A 244 26.47 -5.79 16.39
CA PRO A 244 26.77 -4.36 16.32
C PRO A 244 27.52 -3.91 15.06
N LYS A 245 28.44 -4.75 14.53
CA LYS A 245 29.13 -4.47 13.26
C LYS A 245 28.19 -4.44 12.05
N PHE A 246 27.08 -5.19 12.11
CA PHE A 246 26.06 -5.16 11.07
C PHE A 246 25.27 -3.85 11.14
N GLU A 247 24.94 -3.39 12.34
CA GLU A 247 24.32 -2.08 12.54
C GLU A 247 25.19 -0.96 11.98
N GLU A 248 26.50 -0.99 12.28
CA GLU A 248 27.47 -0.03 11.74
C GLU A 248 27.51 -0.05 10.20
N LYS A 249 27.51 -1.24 9.59
CA LYS A 249 27.42 -1.40 8.13
C LYS A 249 26.15 -0.77 7.55
N LEU A 250 25.01 -0.95 8.21
CA LEU A 250 23.75 -0.35 7.79
C LEU A 250 23.76 1.18 7.97
N ARG A 251 24.37 1.73 9.02
CA ARG A 251 24.60 3.18 9.15
C ARG A 251 25.45 3.76 8.03
N TYR A 252 26.40 2.98 7.52
CA TYR A 252 27.27 3.39 6.43
C TYR A 252 26.59 3.29 5.05
N CYS A 253 25.69 2.32 4.88
CA CYS A 253 25.05 2.03 3.60
C CYS A 253 23.66 1.44 3.83
N CYS A 254 22.67 2.30 4.11
CA CYS A 254 21.27 1.89 4.23
C CYS A 254 20.43 2.21 3.00
N SER A 255 20.97 2.83 1.96
CA SER A 255 20.18 3.20 0.80
C SER A 255 21.01 3.16 -0.48
N PHE A 256 20.32 2.96 -1.58
CA PHE A 256 20.91 3.00 -2.90
C PHE A 256 21.05 4.45 -3.37
N LYS A 257 22.27 4.91 -3.56
CA LYS A 257 22.59 6.29 -3.92
C LYS A 257 22.81 6.44 -5.42
N ILE A 258 22.01 7.29 -6.06
CA ILE A 258 22.17 7.68 -7.46
C ILE A 258 22.79 9.08 -7.52
N PRO A 259 24.03 9.23 -8.00
CA PRO A 259 24.65 10.54 -8.17
C PRO A 259 23.95 11.30 -9.29
N ASN A 260 23.50 12.53 -9.01
CA ASN A 260 22.90 13.38 -10.02
C ASN A 260 24.00 14.12 -10.81
N LYS A 261 24.38 13.59 -11.97
CA LYS A 261 25.45 14.17 -12.82
C LYS A 261 25.00 15.40 -13.62
N ASN A 262 23.69 15.69 -13.68
CA ASN A 262 23.14 16.66 -14.63
C ASN A 262 22.99 18.09 -14.07
N PHE A 263 23.18 18.30 -12.76
CA PHE A 263 23.08 19.64 -12.17
C PHE A 263 24.23 19.85 -11.19
N LYS A 264 25.02 20.91 -11.42
CA LYS A 264 26.22 21.24 -10.62
C LYS A 264 25.98 21.40 -9.11
N ASN A 265 24.71 21.43 -8.66
CA ASN A 265 24.29 21.56 -7.26
C ASN A 265 23.20 20.55 -6.84
N ALA A 266 22.94 19.47 -7.61
CA ALA A 266 21.88 18.54 -7.23
C ALA A 266 22.34 17.54 -6.16
N HIS A 267 21.56 17.45 -5.08
CA HIS A 267 21.70 16.40 -4.09
C HIS A 267 21.52 15.02 -4.75
N PRO A 268 22.27 13.99 -4.30
CA PRO A 268 22.05 12.61 -4.73
C PRO A 268 20.61 12.18 -4.44
N THR A 269 20.05 11.34 -5.31
CA THR A 269 18.75 10.72 -5.05
C THR A 269 18.98 9.37 -4.37
N TYR A 270 18.37 9.19 -3.20
CA TYR A 270 18.48 7.95 -2.41
C TYR A 270 17.22 7.12 -2.55
N PHE A 271 17.39 5.82 -2.78
CA PHE A 271 16.34 4.83 -2.95
C PHE A 271 16.49 3.71 -1.94
N GLY A 272 15.38 3.05 -1.57
CA GLY A 272 15.51 1.76 -0.90
C GLY A 272 16.24 0.77 -1.81
N PHE A 273 16.94 -0.23 -1.27
CA PHE A 273 17.65 -1.20 -2.11
C PHE A 273 16.71 -1.96 -3.06
N ASP A 274 15.60 -2.48 -2.53
CA ASP A 274 14.54 -3.13 -3.30
C ASP A 274 13.80 -2.13 -4.21
N GLU A 275 13.59 -0.88 -3.75
CA GLU A 275 13.06 0.20 -4.62
C GLU A 275 13.94 0.39 -5.86
N ALA A 276 15.25 0.50 -5.65
CA ALA A 276 16.21 0.71 -6.71
C ALA A 276 16.28 -0.49 -7.65
N LEU A 277 16.27 -1.70 -7.10
CA LEU A 277 16.26 -2.91 -7.92
C LEU A 277 14.98 -3.02 -8.75
N GLU A 278 13.81 -2.76 -8.20
CA GLU A 278 12.57 -2.79 -8.98
C GLU A 278 12.52 -1.68 -10.03
N THR A 279 12.97 -0.49 -9.65
CA THR A 279 12.96 0.70 -10.51
C THR A 279 13.98 0.57 -11.65
N PHE A 280 15.22 0.18 -11.33
CA PHE A 280 16.37 0.19 -12.25
C PHE A 280 16.79 -1.21 -12.71
N GLY A 281 16.74 -2.22 -11.84
CA GLY A 281 17.28 -3.57 -12.08
C GLY A 281 16.31 -4.58 -12.73
N VAL A 282 15.05 -4.65 -12.31
CA VAL A 282 14.06 -5.61 -12.85
C VAL A 282 13.75 -5.30 -14.33
N LYS A 283 13.79 -4.03 -14.71
CA LYS A 283 13.67 -3.61 -16.10
C LYS A 283 14.89 -4.02 -16.92
N PHE A 284 16.09 -3.88 -16.35
CA PHE A 284 17.37 -4.32 -16.95
C PHE A 284 17.40 -5.83 -17.20
N VAL A 285 17.08 -6.66 -16.19
CA VAL A 285 17.05 -8.13 -16.32
C VAL A 285 16.04 -8.58 -17.39
N LYS A 286 14.83 -8.01 -17.39
CA LYS A 286 13.79 -8.31 -18.41
C LYS A 286 14.25 -7.99 -19.84
N GLN A 287 15.10 -6.98 -20.03
CA GLN A 287 15.61 -6.60 -21.35
C GLN A 287 16.82 -7.43 -21.77
N HIS A 288 17.67 -7.82 -20.82
CA HIS A 288 18.82 -8.68 -21.07
C HIS A 288 18.42 -10.12 -21.40
N VAL A 289 17.38 -10.66 -20.74
CA VAL A 289 16.76 -11.96 -21.10
C VAL A 289 16.21 -11.94 -22.53
N ASN A 290 15.79 -10.78 -23.03
CA ASN A 290 15.34 -10.59 -24.41
C ASN A 290 16.50 -10.33 -25.39
N GLY A 291 17.77 -10.46 -24.98
CA GLY A 291 18.96 -10.39 -25.85
C GLY A 291 19.52 -9.00 -26.09
N ASN A 292 19.01 -7.95 -25.44
CA ASN A 292 19.53 -6.59 -25.59
C ASN A 292 20.59 -6.33 -24.52
N VAL A 293 21.88 -6.51 -24.87
CA VAL A 293 23.01 -6.17 -24.00
C VAL A 293 23.07 -4.65 -23.82
N ILE A 294 23.01 -4.18 -22.57
CA ILE A 294 22.95 -2.76 -22.22
C ILE A 294 24.35 -2.31 -21.77
N ASP A 295 24.91 -1.33 -22.46
CA ASP A 295 26.15 -0.66 -22.06
C ASP A 295 25.91 0.43 -20.97
N GLU A 296 26.98 0.94 -20.35
CA GLU A 296 26.90 1.97 -19.29
C GLU A 296 26.13 3.22 -19.74
N LYS A 297 26.26 3.60 -21.02
CA LYS A 297 25.57 4.76 -21.61
C LYS A 297 24.06 4.51 -21.67
N THR A 298 23.66 3.31 -22.06
CA THR A 298 22.26 2.89 -22.12
C THR A 298 21.66 2.80 -20.72
N LEU A 299 22.39 2.31 -19.73
CA LEU A 299 21.97 2.34 -18.32
C LEU A 299 21.74 3.78 -17.82
N LYS A 300 22.68 4.70 -18.11
CA LYS A 300 22.51 6.14 -17.78
C LYS A 300 21.27 6.74 -18.44
N ASN A 301 21.03 6.42 -19.71
CA ASN A 301 19.84 6.89 -20.43
C ASN A 301 18.54 6.31 -19.85
N GLN A 302 18.55 5.07 -19.37
CA GLN A 302 17.39 4.47 -18.70
C GLN A 302 17.14 5.09 -17.32
N ILE A 303 18.19 5.35 -16.55
CA ILE A 303 18.08 6.09 -15.28
C ILE A 303 17.46 7.47 -15.56
N LYS A 304 17.92 8.16 -16.60
CA LYS A 304 17.32 9.42 -17.04
C LYS A 304 15.85 9.24 -17.43
N GLY A 305 15.52 8.26 -18.26
CA GLY A 305 14.14 7.99 -18.64
C GLY A 305 13.23 7.63 -17.46
N ILE A 306 13.77 7.07 -16.38
CA ILE A 306 13.03 6.83 -15.13
C ILE A 306 12.87 8.12 -14.32
N GLN A 307 13.87 9.00 -14.30
CA GLN A 307 13.72 10.35 -13.76
C GLN A 307 12.61 11.10 -14.51
N ASP A 308 12.59 10.99 -15.85
CA ASP A 308 11.53 11.52 -16.69
C ASP A 308 10.17 10.84 -16.41
N GLU A 309 10.14 9.52 -16.12
CA GLU A 309 8.92 8.83 -15.67
C GLU A 309 8.47 9.27 -14.28
N ARG A 310 9.40 9.64 -13.39
CA ARG A 310 9.05 10.23 -12.09
C ARG A 310 8.38 11.58 -12.28
N GLU A 311 8.90 12.41 -13.18
CA GLU A 311 8.26 13.65 -13.62
C GLU A 311 6.90 13.38 -14.29
N ARG A 312 6.79 12.28 -15.06
CA ARG A 312 5.51 11.83 -15.63
C ARG A 312 4.54 11.34 -14.57
N ILE A 313 5.00 10.70 -13.50
CA ILE A 313 4.17 10.34 -12.34
C ILE A 313 3.67 11.60 -11.65
N ASP A 314 4.49 12.64 -11.54
CA ASP A 314 4.05 13.94 -11.01
C ASP A 314 2.96 14.56 -11.92
N LEU A 315 3.06 14.39 -13.25
CA LEU A 315 2.01 14.76 -14.21
C LEU A 315 0.75 13.87 -14.07
N LEU A 316 0.90 12.55 -13.96
CA LEU A 316 -0.20 11.61 -13.74
C LEU A 316 -0.89 11.84 -12.41
N MET A 317 -0.18 12.33 -11.40
CA MET A 317 -0.76 12.78 -10.14
C MET A 317 -1.71 13.95 -10.37
N SER A 318 -1.37 14.92 -11.23
CA SER A 318 -2.31 15.99 -11.58
C SER A 318 -3.57 15.44 -12.27
N GLU A 319 -3.44 14.42 -13.12
CA GLU A 319 -4.61 13.75 -13.70
C GLU A 319 -5.40 12.97 -12.64
N TYR A 320 -4.71 12.26 -11.75
CA TYR A 320 -5.30 11.41 -10.70
C TYR A 320 -6.08 12.22 -9.66
N LEU A 321 -5.67 13.46 -9.41
CA LEU A 321 -6.34 14.42 -8.53
C LEU A 321 -7.35 15.33 -9.26
N LYS A 322 -7.62 15.08 -10.55
CA LYS A 322 -8.58 15.82 -11.39
C LYS A 322 -8.21 17.30 -11.59
N ASP A 323 -6.95 17.56 -11.89
CA ASP A 323 -6.53 18.84 -12.43
C ASP A 323 -6.80 18.88 -13.94
N HIS A 324 -7.76 19.71 -14.37
CA HIS A 324 -8.15 19.78 -15.78
C HIS A 324 -7.10 20.48 -16.68
N PHE A 325 -5.97 20.90 -16.12
CA PHE A 325 -4.90 21.57 -16.84
C PHE A 325 -3.63 20.70 -16.86
N ILE A 326 -3.55 19.84 -17.88
CA ILE A 326 -2.44 18.92 -18.15
C ILE A 326 -1.18 19.73 -18.51
N SER A 327 -0.37 20.07 -17.50
CA SER A 327 1.09 20.33 -17.56
C SER A 327 1.56 20.75 -16.16
N SER A 328 2.87 20.69 -15.91
CA SER A 328 3.58 21.34 -14.79
C SER A 328 3.47 22.87 -14.79
N SER A 329 2.36 23.41 -15.30
CA SER A 329 2.04 24.82 -15.26
C SER A 329 1.77 25.26 -13.83
N GLU A 330 2.11 26.51 -13.55
CA GLU A 330 1.83 27.22 -12.30
C GLU A 330 0.36 27.07 -11.85
N ARG A 331 -0.56 26.86 -12.81
CA ARG A 331 -1.98 26.63 -12.56
C ARG A 331 -2.27 25.29 -11.87
N ALA A 332 -1.55 24.22 -12.20
CA ALA A 332 -1.76 22.92 -11.58
C ALA A 332 -1.20 22.87 -10.14
N ILE A 333 -0.02 23.48 -9.94
CA ILE A 333 0.56 23.70 -8.61
C ILE A 333 -0.41 24.52 -7.74
N LYS A 334 -1.04 25.54 -8.32
CA LYS A 334 -2.05 26.36 -7.64
C LYS A 334 -3.30 25.55 -7.27
N SER A 335 -3.81 24.69 -8.15
CA SER A 335 -4.97 23.82 -7.90
C SER A 335 -4.72 22.80 -6.78
N HIS A 336 -3.54 22.17 -6.74
CA HIS A 336 -3.15 21.27 -5.65
C HIS A 336 -3.07 21.99 -4.30
N LYS A 337 -2.47 23.19 -4.29
CA LYS A 337 -2.41 24.03 -3.11
C LYS A 337 -3.80 24.46 -2.63
N GLU A 338 -4.68 24.82 -3.56
CA GLU A 338 -6.09 25.14 -3.27
C GLU A 338 -6.79 23.93 -2.62
N SER A 339 -6.71 22.74 -3.22
CA SER A 339 -7.32 21.51 -2.68
C SER A 339 -6.79 21.14 -1.28
N LEU A 340 -5.49 21.33 -1.06
CA LEU A 340 -4.87 21.14 0.26
C LEU A 340 -5.42 22.12 1.29
N TRP A 341 -5.47 23.42 0.96
CA TRP A 341 -5.98 24.46 1.87
C TRP A 341 -7.48 24.34 2.12
N GLU A 342 -8.25 23.91 1.13
CA GLU A 342 -9.66 23.59 1.31
C GLU A 342 -9.87 22.45 2.32
N LEU A 343 -9.08 21.36 2.21
CA LEU A 343 -9.13 20.29 3.21
C LEU A 343 -8.70 20.80 4.60
N ILE A 344 -7.67 21.64 4.70
CA ILE A 344 -7.25 22.27 5.96
C ILE A 344 -8.41 23.08 6.57
N HIS A 345 -9.10 23.89 5.76
CA HIS A 345 -10.23 24.70 6.21
C HIS A 345 -11.40 23.85 6.69
N ASP A 346 -11.75 22.79 5.95
CA ASP A 346 -12.78 21.83 6.36
C ASP A 346 -12.41 21.21 7.72
N LEU A 347 -11.16 20.77 7.90
CA LEU A 347 -10.68 20.15 9.14
C LEU A 347 -10.72 21.09 10.35
N VAL A 348 -10.20 22.32 10.21
CA VAL A 348 -10.22 23.32 11.29
C VAL A 348 -11.66 23.59 11.74
N THR A 349 -12.59 23.68 10.79
CA THR A 349 -14.02 23.86 11.07
C THR A 349 -14.56 22.65 11.83
N ILE A 350 -14.34 21.44 11.31
CA ILE A 350 -14.81 20.18 11.89
C ILE A 350 -14.32 19.99 13.33
N PHE A 351 -13.07 20.33 13.65
CA PHE A 351 -12.52 20.22 15.00
C PHE A 351 -13.24 21.13 16.01
N GLY A 352 -13.87 22.21 15.57
CA GLY A 352 -14.68 23.10 16.40
C GLY A 352 -16.17 22.73 16.48
N MET A 353 -16.64 21.76 15.68
CA MET A 353 -18.06 21.39 15.62
C MET A 353 -18.47 20.49 16.78
N LYS A 354 -19.64 20.76 17.37
CA LYS A 354 -20.29 19.83 18.32
C LYS A 354 -20.65 18.49 17.67
N ASN A 355 -21.05 18.52 16.39
CA ASN A 355 -21.32 17.33 15.58
C ASN A 355 -20.45 17.35 14.30
N PRO A 356 -19.22 16.82 14.35
CA PRO A 356 -18.34 16.71 13.19
C PRO A 356 -18.98 16.05 11.97
N LEU A 357 -19.88 15.08 12.18
CA LEU A 357 -20.46 14.27 11.12
C LEU A 357 -21.51 14.98 10.28
N SER A 358 -21.98 16.17 10.70
CA SER A 358 -22.88 16.98 9.88
C SER A 358 -22.15 17.78 8.80
N HIS A 359 -20.80 17.78 8.79
CA HIS A 359 -20.03 18.46 7.77
C HIS A 359 -20.10 17.73 6.41
N LEU A 360 -20.19 18.50 5.32
CA LEU A 360 -20.31 17.97 3.94
C LEU A 360 -19.18 16.99 3.58
N LEU A 361 -17.97 17.22 4.13
CA LEU A 361 -16.82 16.34 3.97
C LEU A 361 -17.14 14.87 4.34
N PHE A 362 -18.01 14.61 5.31
CA PHE A 362 -18.31 13.27 5.82
C PHE A 362 -19.62 12.66 5.32
N GLU A 363 -20.37 13.37 4.48
CA GLU A 363 -21.70 12.97 4.00
C GLU A 363 -21.63 11.72 3.11
N LYS A 364 -20.65 11.65 2.20
CA LYS A 364 -20.60 10.66 1.12
C LYS A 364 -20.30 9.23 1.57
N TYR A 365 -19.57 9.04 2.67
CA TYR A 365 -18.95 7.76 3.00
C TYR A 365 -19.45 7.14 4.30
N SER A 366 -20.75 7.05 4.57
CA SER A 366 -21.29 6.42 5.81
C SER A 366 -21.35 4.88 5.75
N PRO A 367 -21.13 4.13 6.86
CA PRO A 367 -21.00 4.53 8.27
C PRO A 367 -19.57 4.89 8.70
N THR A 368 -19.41 5.48 9.89
CA THR A 368 -18.09 5.83 10.50
C THR A 368 -17.94 5.21 11.87
N GLU A 369 -16.70 4.95 12.25
CA GLU A 369 -16.30 4.60 13.61
C GLU A 369 -15.92 5.84 14.46
N MET A 370 -16.25 7.06 14.01
CA MET A 370 -16.02 8.30 14.78
C MET A 370 -17.00 8.45 15.96
N HIS A 371 -16.86 7.58 16.95
CA HIS A 371 -17.56 7.64 18.24
C HIS A 371 -16.62 7.17 19.37
N LYS A 372 -17.04 7.38 20.61
CA LYS A 372 -16.21 7.17 21.81
C LYS A 372 -15.60 5.78 21.90
N GLU A 373 -16.41 4.72 21.85
CA GLU A 373 -15.94 3.34 21.98
C GLU A 373 -14.87 2.98 20.94
N SER A 374 -15.02 3.48 19.71
CA SER A 374 -14.05 3.23 18.65
C SER A 374 -12.78 4.07 18.80
N LEU A 375 -12.88 5.30 19.31
CA LEU A 375 -11.70 6.06 19.72
C LEU A 375 -10.94 5.35 20.85
N ASP A 376 -11.63 4.84 21.87
CA ASP A 376 -10.99 4.10 22.95
C ASP A 376 -10.28 2.84 22.41
N ARG A 377 -10.94 2.10 21.49
CA ARG A 377 -10.30 0.98 20.76
C ARG A 377 -9.07 1.43 19.96
N LEU A 378 -9.15 2.55 19.25
CA LEU A 378 -8.04 3.08 18.45
C LEU A 378 -6.85 3.45 19.35
N ILE A 379 -7.09 4.09 20.49
CA ILE A 379 -6.02 4.42 21.45
C ILE A 379 -5.38 3.15 22.00
N ALA A 380 -6.20 2.17 22.40
CA ALA A 380 -5.74 0.90 22.95
C ALA A 380 -4.93 0.06 21.95
N CYS A 381 -5.22 0.17 20.63
CA CYS A 381 -4.56 -0.60 19.57
C CYS A 381 -3.04 -0.59 19.64
N TYR A 382 -2.42 0.54 20.00
CA TYR A 382 -0.97 0.62 20.08
C TYR A 382 -0.42 -0.08 21.34
N LEU A 383 -0.99 0.23 22.50
CA LEU A 383 -0.53 -0.29 23.79
C LEU A 383 -0.77 -1.80 23.92
N ASP A 384 -1.98 -2.26 23.57
CA ASP A 384 -2.34 -3.68 23.64
C ASP A 384 -1.46 -4.52 22.70
N ARG A 385 -1.04 -3.95 21.57
CA ARG A 385 -0.16 -4.64 20.61
C ARG A 385 1.32 -4.55 20.95
N LEU A 386 1.72 -3.64 21.83
CA LEU A 386 3.08 -3.64 22.38
C LEU A 386 3.36 -4.92 23.18
N GLU A 387 2.40 -5.36 24.01
CA GLU A 387 2.52 -6.64 24.73
C GLU A 387 2.56 -7.83 23.77
N ARG A 388 1.78 -7.77 22.69
CA ARG A 388 1.78 -8.83 21.67
C ARG A 388 3.14 -8.96 21.00
N ILE A 389 3.85 -7.85 20.73
CA ILE A 389 5.19 -7.90 20.14
C ILE A 389 6.19 -8.60 21.06
N LYS A 390 6.11 -8.38 22.38
CA LYS A 390 6.93 -9.12 23.34
C LYS A 390 6.70 -10.64 23.22
N LYS A 391 5.44 -11.06 23.09
CA LYS A 391 5.10 -12.47 22.84
C LYS A 391 5.61 -12.97 21.48
N VAL A 392 5.51 -12.16 20.43
CA VAL A 392 6.08 -12.50 19.11
C VAL A 392 7.59 -12.72 19.21
N TYR A 393 8.29 -11.84 19.90
CA TYR A 393 9.72 -11.96 20.12
C TYR A 393 10.08 -13.27 20.85
N LEU A 394 9.40 -13.59 21.94
CA LEU A 394 9.63 -14.83 22.70
C LEU A 394 9.30 -16.10 21.90
N GLN A 395 8.25 -16.06 21.06
CA GLN A 395 7.75 -17.25 20.34
C GLN A 395 8.43 -17.49 18.99
N GLU A 396 8.69 -16.43 18.22
CA GLU A 396 9.17 -16.53 16.84
C GLU A 396 10.66 -16.24 16.73
N VAL A 397 11.20 -15.32 17.55
CA VAL A 397 12.62 -14.94 17.50
C VAL A 397 13.45 -15.79 18.45
N LEU A 398 13.16 -15.76 19.76
CA LEU A 398 13.90 -16.54 20.75
C LEU A 398 13.47 -18.01 20.81
N GLN A 399 12.26 -18.32 20.32
CA GLN A 399 11.67 -19.66 20.33
C GLN A 399 11.63 -20.32 21.74
N THR A 400 11.61 -19.51 22.79
CA THR A 400 11.54 -19.95 24.19
C THR A 400 10.11 -20.25 24.63
N GLU A 401 9.12 -19.72 23.91
CA GLU A 401 7.70 -19.98 24.16
C GLU A 401 7.04 -20.74 23.00
N ARG A 402 5.97 -21.49 23.31
CA ARG A 402 5.17 -22.17 22.28
C ARG A 402 4.48 -21.16 21.36
N LYS A 403 4.62 -21.37 20.05
CA LYS A 403 3.97 -20.54 19.03
C LYS A 403 2.45 -20.55 19.19
N ASN A 404 1.86 -19.38 19.39
CA ASN A 404 0.41 -19.20 19.43
C ASN A 404 -0.09 -18.54 18.13
N THR A 405 -0.93 -19.25 17.38
CA THR A 405 -1.52 -18.81 16.11
C THR A 405 -2.84 -18.05 16.25
N GLN A 406 -3.47 -18.09 17.43
CA GLN A 406 -4.75 -17.43 17.69
C GLN A 406 -4.62 -15.90 17.54
N GLY A 407 -5.59 -15.29 16.87
CA GLY A 407 -5.67 -13.84 16.69
C GLY A 407 -4.69 -13.23 15.69
N ARG A 408 -3.79 -14.01 15.04
CA ARG A 408 -2.80 -13.48 14.08
C ARG A 408 -3.40 -12.78 12.86
N ARG A 409 -4.66 -13.08 12.53
CA ARG A 409 -5.40 -12.49 11.40
C ARG A 409 -6.50 -11.52 11.83
N THR A 410 -6.60 -11.23 13.12
CA THR A 410 -7.67 -10.39 13.65
C THR A 410 -7.18 -8.94 13.64
N ALA A 411 -7.81 -8.11 12.81
CA ALA A 411 -7.67 -6.67 12.91
C ALA A 411 -8.50 -6.18 14.11
N GLU A 412 -7.94 -5.30 14.93
CA GLU A 412 -8.62 -4.76 16.12
C GLU A 412 -9.53 -3.58 15.76
N VAL A 413 -9.15 -2.87 14.70
CA VAL A 413 -9.96 -1.80 14.12
C VAL A 413 -10.84 -2.38 13.03
N ILE A 414 -12.10 -1.98 13.03
CA ILE A 414 -13.02 -2.27 11.93
C ILE A 414 -12.45 -1.59 10.68
N ARG A 415 -12.16 -2.36 9.64
CA ARG A 415 -11.76 -1.82 8.33
C ARG A 415 -12.99 -1.70 7.44
N THR A 416 -13.33 -0.49 7.03
CA THR A 416 -14.34 -0.26 5.99
C THR A 416 -13.69 -0.24 4.62
N LYS A 417 -14.26 -0.97 3.66
CA LYS A 417 -13.85 -0.99 2.26
C LYS A 417 -14.80 -0.15 1.41
N ILE A 418 -14.34 0.27 0.24
CA ILE A 418 -15.14 1.07 -0.69
C ILE A 418 -16.40 0.33 -1.17
N LYS A 419 -16.30 -0.98 -1.31
CA LYS A 419 -17.44 -1.84 -1.66
C LYS A 419 -18.55 -1.76 -0.62
N ASP A 420 -18.21 -1.55 0.65
CA ASP A 420 -19.17 -1.51 1.75
C ASP A 420 -20.05 -0.25 1.64
N TYR A 421 -19.47 0.89 1.24
CA TYR A 421 -20.22 2.12 0.96
C TYR A 421 -21.16 1.96 -0.24
N ASN A 422 -20.69 1.35 -1.32
CA ASN A 422 -21.50 1.15 -2.52
C ASN A 422 -22.69 0.22 -2.27
N GLN A 423 -22.49 -0.86 -1.53
CA GLN A 423 -23.57 -1.78 -1.14
C GLN A 423 -24.60 -1.10 -0.24
N LYS A 424 -24.16 -0.27 0.71
CA LYS A 424 -25.08 0.48 1.58
C LYS A 424 -25.91 1.50 0.79
N LYS A 425 -25.29 2.26 -0.13
CA LYS A 425 -26.01 3.21 -0.99
C LYS A 425 -27.10 2.52 -1.81
N ILE A 426 -26.86 1.29 -2.26
CA ILE A 426 -27.87 0.46 -2.94
C ILE A 426 -28.99 0.08 -1.97
N ARG A 427 -28.67 -0.37 -0.75
CA ARG A 427 -29.67 -0.70 0.28
C ARG A 427 -30.52 0.50 0.71
N GLU A 428 -29.93 1.67 0.91
CA GLU A 428 -30.65 2.90 1.28
C GLU A 428 -31.56 3.40 0.15
N LYS A 429 -31.15 3.23 -1.12
CA LYS A 429 -32.02 3.51 -2.27
C LYS A 429 -33.20 2.54 -2.30
N LYS A 430 -32.97 1.26 -2.00
CA LYS A 430 -34.01 0.23 -1.95
C LYS A 430 -35.02 0.51 -0.82
N ILE A 431 -34.55 0.83 0.38
CA ILE A 431 -35.39 1.19 1.53
C ILE A 431 -36.19 2.48 1.25
N ARG A 432 -35.58 3.49 0.60
CA ARG A 432 -36.32 4.70 0.19
C ARG A 432 -37.42 4.40 -0.83
N ALA A 433 -37.17 3.52 -1.79
CA ALA A 433 -38.18 3.09 -2.76
C ALA A 433 -39.31 2.28 -2.08
N GLU A 434 -38.97 1.38 -1.16
CA GLU A 434 -39.93 0.60 -0.36
C GLU A 434 -40.80 1.50 0.53
N ASN A 435 -40.21 2.50 1.20
CA ASN A 435 -40.95 3.47 2.02
C ASN A 435 -41.83 4.41 1.18
N TYR A 436 -41.41 4.77 -0.03
CA TYR A 436 -42.22 5.57 -0.96
C TYR A 436 -43.45 4.78 -1.46
N ASN A 437 -43.27 3.47 -1.69
CA ASN A 437 -44.36 2.56 -2.07
C ASN A 437 -45.32 2.26 -0.90
N LEU A 438 -44.86 2.37 0.35
CA LEU A 438 -45.72 2.22 1.54
C LEU A 438 -46.53 3.50 1.84
N ALA A 439 -45.98 4.68 1.53
CA ALA A 439 -46.63 5.97 1.75
C ALA A 439 -47.70 6.31 0.70
N ASN A 440 -47.62 5.72 -0.50
CA ASN A 440 -48.62 5.82 -1.56
C ASN A 440 -48.94 4.42 -2.10
N PRO A 441 -49.96 3.71 -1.57
CA PRO A 441 -50.37 2.45 -2.14
C PRO A 441 -51.11 2.73 -3.45
N THR A 442 -50.40 2.64 -4.57
CA THR A 442 -51.03 2.50 -5.89
C THR A 442 -50.42 1.29 -6.58
N GLU A 443 -51.29 0.56 -7.29
CA GLU A 443 -51.11 -0.79 -7.82
C GLU A 443 -49.77 -1.12 -8.52
N PRO A 444 -49.37 -2.41 -8.53
CA PRO A 444 -48.00 -2.83 -8.86
C PRO A 444 -47.67 -2.58 -10.34
N THR A 445 -46.82 -1.61 -10.61
CA THR A 445 -46.20 -1.46 -11.93
C THR A 445 -44.97 -2.37 -12.01
N GLN A 446 -45.00 -3.37 -12.91
CA GLN A 446 -43.84 -4.20 -13.22
C GLN A 446 -42.70 -3.33 -13.76
N ILE A 447 -41.62 -3.17 -12.99
CA ILE A 447 -40.41 -2.49 -13.45
C ILE A 447 -39.54 -3.50 -14.20
N VAL A 448 -39.58 -3.43 -15.53
CA VAL A 448 -38.55 -4.01 -16.41
C VAL A 448 -37.30 -3.14 -16.29
N ILE A 449 -36.21 -3.70 -15.78
CA ILE A 449 -34.91 -3.04 -15.74
C ILE A 449 -34.31 -3.09 -17.16
N ALA A 450 -34.30 -1.95 -17.85
CA ALA A 450 -33.48 -1.73 -19.03
C ALA A 450 -32.13 -1.13 -18.60
N GLU A 451 -31.05 -1.89 -18.75
CA GLU A 451 -29.68 -1.40 -18.63
C GLU A 451 -29.34 -0.58 -19.89
N SER A 452 -29.33 0.75 -19.80
CA SER A 452 -28.80 1.61 -20.86
C SER A 452 -27.30 1.85 -20.65
N SER A 453 -26.51 1.01 -21.30
CA SER A 453 -25.09 1.24 -21.56
C SER A 453 -24.91 2.31 -22.65
N ASN A 454 -24.49 3.52 -22.28
CA ASN A 454 -24.02 4.51 -23.25
C ASN A 454 -22.50 4.43 -23.40
N LYS A 455 -22.05 3.59 -24.33
CA LYS A 455 -20.76 3.76 -25.01
C LYS A 455 -20.99 4.74 -26.16
N ARG A 456 -20.27 5.87 -26.18
CA ARG A 456 -20.16 6.68 -27.39
C ARG A 456 -19.06 6.09 -28.27
N GLN A 457 -19.45 5.77 -29.49
CA GLN A 457 -18.67 5.30 -30.61
C GLN A 457 -18.10 6.51 -31.35
N PHE A 458 -16.83 6.43 -31.76
CA PHE A 458 -16.31 7.16 -32.91
C PHE A 458 -15.64 6.11 -33.79
N ASP A 459 -16.26 5.88 -34.95
CA ASP A 459 -15.81 4.99 -36.01
C ASP A 459 -14.63 5.58 -36.78
N LEU A 460 -13.82 4.72 -37.38
CA LEU A 460 -13.23 4.92 -38.72
C LEU A 460 -12.75 3.56 -39.28
N ASN A 461 -13.55 3.07 -40.23
CA ASN A 461 -13.23 2.30 -41.45
C ASN A 461 -12.56 0.91 -41.36
N ASP A 462 -13.35 -0.08 -41.75
CA ASP A 462 -13.00 -1.43 -42.25
C ASP A 462 -12.64 -1.36 -43.77
N PRO A 463 -12.04 -2.39 -44.41
CA PRO A 463 -12.89 -3.48 -44.90
C PRO A 463 -12.27 -4.90 -45.03
N CYS A 464 -13.12 -5.90 -44.75
CA CYS A 464 -13.31 -7.20 -45.43
C CYS A 464 -12.19 -8.27 -45.29
N SER A 465 -12.45 -9.57 -45.05
CA SER A 465 -13.51 -10.47 -45.54
C SER A 465 -13.59 -11.74 -44.66
N PRO A 466 -14.66 -12.57 -44.81
CA PRO A 466 -15.15 -13.49 -43.79
C PRO A 466 -14.71 -14.94 -43.99
N GLU A 467 -14.77 -15.75 -42.94
CA GLU A 467 -15.03 -17.18 -43.13
C GLU A 467 -15.89 -17.75 -42.00
N THR A 468 -16.84 -18.54 -42.47
CA THR A 468 -18.07 -19.02 -41.83
C THR A 468 -17.79 -20.19 -40.92
N THR A 469 -18.25 -20.18 -39.66
CA THR A 469 -18.63 -21.43 -38.98
C THR A 469 -19.70 -21.18 -37.91
N GLU A 470 -20.68 -22.07 -37.90
CA GLU A 470 -21.95 -22.11 -37.15
C GLU A 470 -21.86 -21.84 -35.62
N PRO A 471 -22.98 -21.42 -35.00
CA PRO A 471 -22.99 -20.97 -33.61
C PRO A 471 -22.93 -22.14 -32.63
N ARG A 472 -21.77 -22.37 -32.00
CA ARG A 472 -21.67 -23.21 -30.80
C ARG A 472 -22.44 -22.55 -29.63
N LEU A 473 -23.46 -23.25 -29.12
CA LEU A 473 -24.26 -22.89 -27.95
C LEU A 473 -23.37 -22.61 -26.73
N LYS A 474 -23.15 -21.33 -26.41
CA LYS A 474 -22.44 -20.91 -25.19
C LYS A 474 -23.37 -21.01 -23.97
N LYS A 475 -23.18 -22.02 -23.12
CA LYS A 475 -23.80 -22.12 -21.78
C LYS A 475 -23.39 -20.87 -20.94
N ARG A 476 -24.37 -20.08 -20.48
CA ARG A 476 -24.16 -18.84 -19.70
C ARG A 476 -23.66 -19.14 -18.28
N LYS A 477 -22.73 -18.31 -17.79
CA LYS A 477 -22.09 -18.40 -16.46
C LYS A 477 -23.06 -17.97 -15.34
N THR A 478 -23.20 -18.80 -14.32
CA THR A 478 -23.75 -18.41 -13.00
C THR A 478 -22.60 -18.22 -12.02
N THR A 479 -22.35 -16.98 -11.57
CA THR A 479 -21.34 -16.65 -10.56
C THR A 479 -21.97 -16.58 -9.18
N GLY A 480 -21.54 -17.43 -8.24
CA GLY A 480 -21.81 -17.22 -6.82
C GLY A 480 -22.04 -18.46 -5.95
N SER A 481 -21.14 -19.45 -5.97
CA SER A 481 -20.88 -20.40 -4.86
C SER A 481 -19.69 -21.29 -5.24
N ARG A 482 -18.90 -21.78 -4.28
CA ARG A 482 -17.89 -22.83 -4.56
C ARG A 482 -18.66 -24.11 -4.90
N HIS A 483 -18.71 -24.45 -6.19
CA HIS A 483 -19.30 -25.70 -6.65
C HIS A 483 -18.46 -26.89 -6.19
N HIS A 484 -19.10 -27.82 -5.48
CA HIS A 484 -18.52 -29.12 -5.16
C HIS A 484 -18.92 -30.09 -6.27
N THR A 485 -17.93 -30.75 -6.89
CA THR A 485 -18.17 -31.76 -7.93
C THR A 485 -19.12 -32.83 -7.41
N THR A 486 -20.24 -33.03 -8.10
CA THR A 486 -21.22 -34.04 -7.71
C THR A 486 -20.72 -35.45 -8.05
N LYS A 487 -21.39 -36.48 -7.52
CA LYS A 487 -21.05 -37.88 -7.83
C LYS A 487 -21.23 -38.16 -9.33
N ASP A 488 -22.32 -37.69 -9.92
CA ASP A 488 -22.60 -37.87 -11.35
C ASP A 488 -21.56 -37.15 -12.23
N GLU A 489 -21.13 -35.94 -11.85
CA GLU A 489 -20.05 -35.23 -12.55
C GLU A 489 -18.71 -35.96 -12.41
N THR A 490 -18.46 -36.59 -11.25
CA THR A 490 -17.27 -37.41 -11.02
C THR A 490 -17.27 -38.63 -11.93
N ASP A 491 -18.41 -39.31 -12.05
CA ASP A 491 -18.60 -40.50 -12.89
C ASP A 491 -18.39 -40.17 -14.39
N ILE A 492 -18.86 -39.01 -14.83
CA ILE A 492 -18.63 -38.49 -16.19
C ILE A 492 -17.14 -38.19 -16.43
N LEU A 493 -16.46 -37.55 -15.47
CA LEU A 493 -15.03 -37.20 -15.57
C LEU A 493 -14.11 -38.43 -15.50
N THR A 494 -14.54 -39.54 -14.87
CA THR A 494 -13.75 -40.78 -14.80
C THR A 494 -13.42 -41.37 -16.17
N ILE A 495 -14.23 -41.05 -17.20
CA ILE A 495 -13.99 -41.48 -18.58
C ILE A 495 -12.64 -40.94 -19.11
N LEU A 496 -12.18 -39.78 -18.63
CA LEU A 496 -10.89 -39.20 -19.02
C LEU A 496 -9.69 -39.86 -18.35
N LYS A 497 -9.88 -40.71 -17.33
CA LYS A 497 -8.75 -41.38 -16.64
C LYS A 497 -8.07 -42.45 -17.49
N VAL A 498 -8.63 -42.80 -18.65
CA VAL A 498 -8.01 -43.72 -19.62
C VAL A 498 -6.76 -43.10 -20.25
N TYR A 499 -6.67 -41.77 -20.30
CA TYR A 499 -5.49 -41.06 -20.80
C TYR A 499 -4.44 -40.91 -19.70
N LYS A 500 -3.23 -41.45 -19.92
CA LYS A 500 -2.08 -41.29 -19.01
C LYS A 500 -1.52 -39.86 -19.00
N ASP A 501 -1.68 -39.15 -20.11
CA ASP A 501 -1.23 -37.78 -20.34
C ASP A 501 -2.43 -36.86 -20.66
N LYS A 502 -2.18 -35.63 -21.13
CA LYS A 502 -3.24 -34.66 -21.45
C LYS A 502 -4.25 -35.28 -22.45
N PRO A 503 -5.57 -35.31 -22.14
CA PRO A 503 -6.57 -35.84 -23.05
C PRO A 503 -6.68 -35.02 -24.35
N PRO A 504 -7.07 -35.64 -25.48
CA PRO A 504 -7.37 -34.94 -26.73
C PRO A 504 -8.46 -33.87 -26.55
N ASP A 505 -8.32 -32.72 -27.23
CA ASP A 505 -9.24 -31.59 -27.07
C ASP A 505 -10.68 -31.93 -27.53
N ASP A 506 -10.86 -32.87 -28.46
CA ASP A 506 -12.15 -33.41 -28.88
C ASP A 506 -12.80 -34.27 -27.79
N ALA A 507 -12.03 -35.08 -27.08
CA ALA A 507 -12.51 -35.86 -25.93
C ALA A 507 -12.96 -34.95 -24.77
N ILE A 508 -12.21 -33.87 -24.51
CA ILE A 508 -12.56 -32.84 -23.52
C ILE A 508 -13.85 -32.11 -23.93
N ALA A 509 -13.97 -31.74 -25.21
CA ALA A 509 -15.16 -31.06 -25.72
C ALA A 509 -16.43 -31.94 -25.61
N ASN A 510 -16.31 -33.23 -25.92
CA ASN A 510 -17.43 -34.17 -25.86
C ASN A 510 -17.94 -34.36 -24.42
N ILE A 511 -17.03 -34.47 -23.46
CA ILE A 511 -17.39 -34.60 -22.03
C ILE A 511 -17.93 -33.29 -21.46
N TYR A 512 -17.41 -32.15 -21.91
CA TYR A 512 -17.89 -30.84 -21.50
C TYR A 512 -19.38 -30.60 -21.84
N GLU A 513 -19.90 -31.17 -22.92
CA GLU A 513 -21.32 -31.04 -23.27
C GLU A 513 -22.25 -31.67 -22.22
N HIS A 514 -21.78 -32.72 -21.54
CA HIS A 514 -22.53 -33.50 -20.56
C HIS A 514 -22.39 -32.97 -19.13
N LEU A 515 -21.53 -31.98 -18.89
CA LEU A 515 -21.32 -31.37 -17.58
C LEU A 515 -22.23 -30.15 -17.36
N SER A 516 -22.46 -29.83 -16.07
CA SER A 516 -23.27 -28.69 -15.65
C SER A 516 -22.65 -27.35 -16.07
N ASN A 517 -23.46 -26.29 -16.10
CA ASN A 517 -23.06 -24.95 -16.58
C ASN A 517 -21.97 -24.26 -15.73
N VAL A 518 -21.51 -24.92 -14.65
CA VAL A 518 -20.46 -24.43 -13.75
C VAL A 518 -19.06 -24.88 -14.18
N TRP A 519 -18.98 -25.87 -15.07
CA TRP A 519 -17.75 -26.35 -15.67
C TRP A 519 -17.30 -25.45 -16.81
N THR A 520 -16.00 -25.44 -17.07
CA THR A 520 -15.39 -24.78 -18.22
C THR A 520 -14.46 -25.77 -18.89
N ILE A 521 -14.22 -25.66 -20.19
CA ILE A 521 -13.25 -26.52 -20.91
C ILE A 521 -11.87 -26.55 -20.23
N LYS A 522 -11.45 -25.48 -19.56
CA LYS A 522 -10.19 -25.41 -18.78
C LYS A 522 -10.23 -26.14 -17.43
N LYS A 523 -11.43 -26.43 -16.91
CA LYS A 523 -11.65 -27.10 -15.60
C LYS A 523 -11.87 -28.61 -15.76
N VAL A 524 -12.47 -29.02 -16.88
CA VAL A 524 -12.47 -30.41 -17.35
C VAL A 524 -11.01 -30.80 -17.62
#